data_AF-A0A4Q3TQY9-F1
#
_entry.id   AF-A0A4Q3TQY9-F1
#
_cell.length_a   1.000
_cell.length_b   1.000
_cell.length_c   1.000
_cell.angle_alpha   90.00
_cell.angle_beta   90.00
_cell.angle_gamma   90.00
#
_symmetry.space_group_name_H-M   'P 1'
#
loop_
_entity.id
_entity.type
_entity.pdbx_description
1 polymer ?
#
loop_
_entity_poly.entity_id
_entity_poly.type
_entity_poly.pdbx_seq_one_letter_code
_entity_poly.pdbx_strand_id
1 'polypeptide(L)'
;MFTSDDFNDLKFLEGRWEGTGPDGVKFYERYAFEGRNLMRSTRFKDSSFSDAVDGSSVEFADGRVVSKWNEFSWEASELAKDRACFSPVNAPSAFCWELVSESELQVIQRWTGEDGSPQEYVVPLRRL
;
A
#
# COMPACT_ATOMS: atom_id res chain seq x y z
N MET A 1 9.62 9.06 15.12
CA MET A 1 9.01 7.82 15.66
C MET A 1 7.51 8.00 15.56
N PHE A 2 6.80 7.01 15.03
CA PHE A 2 5.35 7.05 14.86
C PHE A 2 4.63 6.62 16.15
N THR A 3 3.37 7.02 16.25
CA THR A 3 2.44 6.68 17.31
C THR A 3 1.34 5.75 16.78
N SER A 4 0.53 5.21 17.69
CA SER A 4 -0.66 4.44 17.29
C SER A 4 -1.69 5.30 16.55
N ASP A 5 -1.72 6.62 16.79
CA ASP A 5 -2.63 7.53 16.11
C ASP A 5 -2.14 7.80 14.68
N ASP A 6 -0.83 7.95 14.47
CA ASP A 6 -0.26 8.03 13.12
C ASP A 6 -0.53 6.75 12.32
N PHE A 7 -0.47 5.57 12.97
CA PHE A 7 -0.84 4.31 12.31
C PHE A 7 -2.34 4.23 11.98
N ASN A 8 -3.20 4.81 12.82
CA ASN A 8 -4.63 4.89 12.54
C ASN A 8 -4.96 5.79 11.34
N ASP A 9 -4.07 6.70 10.94
CA ASP A 9 -4.28 7.51 9.74
C ASP A 9 -4.34 6.63 8.48
N LEU A 10 -3.78 5.41 8.47
CA LEU A 10 -3.92 4.45 7.36
C LEU A 10 -5.36 3.97 7.09
N LYS A 11 -6.33 4.32 7.95
CA LYS A 11 -7.75 3.93 7.77
C LYS A 11 -8.38 4.41 6.47
N PHE A 12 -7.82 5.42 5.80
CA PHE A 12 -8.28 5.82 4.48
C PHE A 12 -8.19 4.68 3.44
N LEU A 13 -7.29 3.71 3.65
CA LEU A 13 -7.11 2.55 2.79
C LEU A 13 -8.19 1.49 2.95
N GLU A 14 -8.84 1.41 4.12
CA GLU A 14 -9.73 0.31 4.47
C GLU A 14 -10.86 0.15 3.45
N GLY A 15 -11.06 -1.06 2.95
CA GLY A 15 -12.09 -1.36 1.96
C GLY A 15 -11.63 -2.26 0.83
N ARG A 16 -12.44 -2.31 -0.22
CA ARG A 16 -12.25 -3.12 -1.43
C ARG A 16 -11.96 -2.22 -2.60
N TRP A 17 -10.97 -2.59 -3.40
CA TRP A 17 -10.43 -1.78 -4.47
C TRP A 17 -10.23 -2.59 -5.73
N GLU A 18 -10.50 -1.97 -6.86
CA GLU A 18 -10.14 -2.43 -8.20
C GLU A 18 -9.00 -1.55 -8.70
N GLY A 19 -7.88 -2.16 -9.06
CA GLY A 19 -6.77 -1.48 -9.72
C GLY A 19 -6.55 -1.97 -11.14
N THR A 20 -5.75 -1.22 -11.89
CA THR A 20 -5.31 -1.63 -13.24
C THR A 20 -3.78 -1.60 -13.28
N GLY A 21 -3.16 -2.74 -13.57
CA GLY A 21 -1.72 -2.87 -13.66
C GLY A 21 -1.13 -2.18 -14.90
N PRO A 22 0.22 -2.10 -15.01
CA PRO A 22 0.91 -1.55 -16.18
C PRO A 22 0.58 -2.26 -17.50
N ASP A 23 0.20 -3.52 -17.43
CA ASP A 23 -0.25 -4.35 -18.54
C ASP A 23 -1.71 -4.11 -18.94
N GLY A 24 -2.43 -3.22 -18.24
CA GLY A 24 -3.86 -2.98 -18.41
C GLY A 24 -4.75 -4.04 -17.76
N VAL A 25 -4.18 -5.02 -17.07
CA VAL A 25 -4.94 -6.09 -16.43
C VAL A 25 -5.50 -5.59 -15.10
N LYS A 26 -6.78 -5.86 -14.90
CA LYS A 26 -7.47 -5.53 -13.65
C LYS A 26 -7.00 -6.42 -12.51
N PHE A 27 -7.07 -5.87 -11.31
CA PHE A 27 -6.85 -6.61 -10.10
C PHE A 27 -7.72 -6.13 -8.94
N TYR A 28 -7.81 -6.97 -7.92
CA TYR A 28 -8.71 -6.75 -6.79
C TYR A 28 -7.97 -6.88 -5.47
N GLU A 29 -8.07 -5.87 -4.63
CA GLU A 29 -7.40 -5.82 -3.33
C GLU A 29 -8.36 -5.42 -2.22
N ARG A 30 -8.17 -6.01 -1.04
CA ARG A 30 -8.85 -5.60 0.18
C ARG A 30 -7.81 -5.17 1.21
N TYR A 31 -7.98 -3.97 1.74
CA TYR A 31 -7.24 -3.51 2.91
C TYR A 31 -8.14 -3.61 4.14
N ALA A 32 -7.63 -4.21 5.21
CA ALA A 32 -8.37 -4.37 6.46
C ALA A 32 -7.43 -4.31 7.67
N PHE A 33 -7.87 -3.64 8.73
CA PHE A 33 -7.18 -3.69 10.02
C PHE A 33 -7.50 -5.00 10.75
N GLU A 34 -6.45 -5.69 11.20
CA GLU A 34 -6.51 -6.85 12.08
C GLU A 34 -6.08 -6.43 13.48
N GLY A 35 -6.96 -5.70 14.17
CA GLY A 35 -6.67 -5.11 15.48
C GLY A 35 -6.10 -3.70 15.38
N ARG A 36 -5.22 -3.31 16.31
CA ARG A 36 -4.73 -1.92 16.45
C ARG A 36 -3.40 -1.63 15.78
N ASN A 37 -2.66 -2.67 15.39
CA ASN A 37 -1.26 -2.56 15.00
C ASN A 37 -0.91 -3.37 13.74
N LEU A 38 -1.90 -3.91 13.05
CA LEU A 38 -1.73 -4.69 11.83
C LEU A 38 -2.80 -4.30 10.83
N MET A 39 -2.38 -3.94 9.62
CA MET A 39 -3.22 -3.82 8.45
C MET A 39 -2.79 -4.88 7.45
N ARG A 40 -3.73 -5.65 6.91
CA ARG A 40 -3.51 -6.59 5.81
C ARG A 40 -3.95 -5.97 4.50
N SER A 41 -3.13 -6.13 3.47
CA SER A 41 -3.59 -6.09 2.08
C SER A 41 -3.72 -7.51 1.58
N THR A 42 -4.85 -7.84 0.96
CA THR A 42 -5.07 -9.15 0.34
C THR A 42 -5.47 -8.96 -1.10
N ARG A 43 -4.75 -9.63 -2.01
CA ARG A 43 -5.05 -9.70 -3.44
C ARG A 43 -6.00 -10.84 -3.72
N PHE A 44 -6.98 -10.61 -4.58
CA PHE A 44 -7.96 -11.61 -4.99
C PHE A 44 -7.93 -11.84 -6.49
N LYS A 45 -8.35 -13.04 -6.88
CA LYS A 45 -8.48 -13.44 -8.28
C LYS A 45 -9.50 -12.59 -9.05
N ASP A 46 -10.58 -12.20 -8.39
CA ASP A 46 -11.68 -11.44 -8.99
C ASP A 46 -12.44 -10.57 -7.95
N SER A 47 -13.44 -9.84 -8.42
CA SER A 47 -14.26 -8.90 -7.64
C SER A 47 -15.21 -9.57 -6.63
N SER A 48 -15.23 -10.90 -6.53
CA SER A 48 -15.99 -11.60 -5.48
C SER A 48 -15.31 -11.55 -4.11
N PHE A 49 -14.00 -11.28 -4.07
CA PHE A 49 -13.19 -11.29 -2.85
C PHE A 49 -13.24 -12.62 -2.08
N SER A 50 -13.36 -13.74 -2.81
CA SER A 50 -13.48 -15.09 -2.22
C SER A 50 -12.19 -15.92 -2.29
N ASP A 51 -11.40 -15.75 -3.35
CA ASP A 51 -10.17 -16.53 -3.62
C ASP A 51 -8.93 -15.61 -3.52
N ALA A 52 -8.26 -15.67 -2.37
CA ALA A 52 -7.06 -14.87 -2.11
C ALA A 52 -5.85 -15.50 -2.80
N VAL A 53 -5.09 -14.69 -3.54
CA VAL A 53 -3.96 -15.15 -4.38
C VAL A 53 -2.61 -14.61 -3.94
N ASP A 54 -2.60 -13.51 -3.18
CA ASP A 54 -1.38 -12.87 -2.65
C ASP A 54 -1.76 -11.92 -1.49
N GLY A 55 -0.78 -11.38 -0.77
CA GLY A 55 -1.03 -10.38 0.26
C GLY A 55 0.22 -9.78 0.89
N SER A 56 0.06 -8.61 1.47
CA SER A 56 1.07 -7.89 2.22
C SER A 56 0.53 -7.45 3.58
N SER A 57 1.42 -6.99 4.45
CA SER A 57 1.04 -6.48 5.77
C SER A 57 1.78 -5.20 6.10
N VAL A 58 1.11 -4.31 6.83
CA VAL A 58 1.71 -3.14 7.46
C VAL A 58 1.56 -3.28 8.97
N GLU A 59 2.67 -3.32 9.69
CA GLU A 59 2.73 -3.58 11.13
C GLU A 59 3.26 -2.36 11.88
N PHE A 60 2.65 -2.01 13.01
CA PHE A 60 3.13 -1.02 13.96
C PHE A 60 3.71 -1.70 15.20
N ALA A 61 4.99 -1.46 15.47
CA ALA A 61 5.67 -1.95 16.67
C ALA A 61 6.81 -1.00 17.06
N ASP A 62 6.95 -0.73 18.36
CA ASP A 62 8.05 0.07 18.93
C ASP A 62 8.27 1.41 18.23
N GLY A 63 7.17 2.06 17.84
CA GLY A 63 7.21 3.37 17.20
C GLY A 63 7.62 3.36 15.71
N ARG A 64 7.66 2.18 15.10
CA ARG A 64 8.00 1.97 13.69
C ARG A 64 6.81 1.36 12.97
N VAL A 65 6.65 1.73 11.71
CA VAL A 65 5.62 1.17 10.82
C VAL A 65 6.31 0.51 9.64
N VAL A 66 6.13 -0.79 9.49
CA VAL A 66 6.87 -1.61 8.51
C VAL A 66 5.88 -2.31 7.59
N SER A 67 6.07 -2.15 6.27
CA SER A 67 5.36 -2.92 5.25
C SER A 67 6.20 -4.14 4.85
N LYS A 68 5.55 -5.29 4.64
CA LYS A 68 6.17 -6.54 4.18
C LYS A 68 5.34 -7.19 3.09
N TRP A 69 6.01 -7.63 2.03
CA TRP A 69 5.42 -8.42 0.95
C TRP A 69 6.45 -9.44 0.45
N ASN A 70 6.19 -10.73 0.64
CA ASN A 70 7.16 -11.80 0.43
C ASN A 70 8.51 -11.50 1.15
N GLU A 71 9.63 -11.51 0.44
CA GLU A 71 10.96 -11.15 0.94
C GLU A 71 11.20 -9.64 1.08
N PHE A 72 10.31 -8.82 0.52
CA PHE A 72 10.49 -7.38 0.48
C PHE A 72 9.98 -6.69 1.74
N SER A 73 10.67 -5.61 2.13
CA SER A 73 10.28 -4.79 3.27
C SER A 73 10.56 -3.31 3.06
N TRP A 74 9.71 -2.51 3.69
CA TRP A 74 9.78 -1.06 3.69
C TRP A 74 9.47 -0.50 5.07
N GLU A 75 10.02 0.66 5.36
CA GLU A 75 9.73 1.42 6.57
C GLU A 75 8.99 2.71 6.20
N ALA A 76 7.95 3.05 6.95
CA ALA A 76 7.19 4.27 6.72
C ALA A 76 8.11 5.49 6.88
N SER A 77 8.03 6.41 5.92
CA SER A 77 8.68 7.72 5.98
C SER A 77 7.69 8.85 6.19
N GLU A 78 6.39 8.61 5.94
CA GLU A 78 5.31 9.56 6.12
C GLU A 78 4.01 8.82 6.40
N LEU A 79 3.23 9.28 7.39
CA LEU A 79 1.86 8.85 7.63
C LEU A 79 1.01 10.12 7.87
N ALA A 80 -0.04 10.24 7.07
CA ALA A 80 -1.01 11.32 7.12
C ALA A 80 -2.39 10.77 6.73
N LYS A 81 -3.43 11.55 6.97
CA LYS A 81 -4.84 11.14 6.82
C LYS A 81 -5.24 10.77 5.38
N ASP A 82 -4.49 11.22 4.41
CA ASP A 82 -4.72 11.04 2.97
C ASP A 82 -3.49 10.48 2.26
N ARG A 83 -2.40 10.19 2.98
CA ARG A 83 -1.13 9.80 2.37
C ARG A 83 -0.29 8.95 3.30
N ALA A 84 0.33 7.91 2.76
CA ALA A 84 1.27 7.08 3.49
C ALA A 84 2.41 6.63 2.60
N CYS A 85 3.64 7.03 2.93
CA CYS A 85 4.83 6.74 2.14
C CYS A 85 5.79 5.80 2.86
N PHE A 86 6.42 4.94 2.09
CA PHE A 86 7.29 3.86 2.54
C PHE A 86 8.59 3.85 1.76
N SER A 87 9.70 3.90 2.49
CA SER A 87 11.05 3.85 1.95
C SER A 87 11.57 2.40 1.97
N PRO A 88 12.31 1.96 0.93
CA PRO A 88 12.78 0.58 0.85
C PRO A 88 13.81 0.29 1.96
N VAL A 89 13.63 -0.84 2.63
CA VAL A 89 14.66 -1.44 3.52
C VAL A 89 15.32 -2.60 2.79
N ASN A 90 14.51 -3.47 2.20
CA ASN A 90 14.92 -4.54 1.28
C ASN A 90 13.87 -4.61 0.17
N ALA A 91 13.90 -3.67 -0.77
CA ALA A 91 12.93 -3.58 -1.87
C ALA A 91 13.49 -2.73 -3.01
N PRO A 92 13.04 -2.94 -4.27
CA PRO A 92 13.59 -2.24 -5.43
C PRO A 92 13.10 -0.79 -5.57
N SER A 93 12.00 -0.42 -4.91
CA SER A 93 11.34 0.87 -5.06
C SER A 93 10.77 1.37 -3.74
N ALA A 94 10.64 2.69 -3.59
CA ALA A 94 9.75 3.30 -2.61
C ALA A 94 8.31 3.29 -3.14
N PHE A 95 7.33 3.41 -2.25
CA PHE A 95 5.94 3.62 -2.67
C PHE A 95 5.18 4.55 -1.72
N CYS A 96 4.11 5.16 -2.22
CA CYS A 96 3.15 5.91 -1.42
C CYS A 96 1.73 5.50 -1.81
N TRP A 97 0.85 5.36 -0.81
CA TRP A 97 -0.58 5.48 -1.04
C TRP A 97 -1.01 6.94 -0.92
N GLU A 98 -1.94 7.38 -1.75
CA GLU A 98 -2.52 8.71 -1.70
C GLU A 98 -4.02 8.66 -2.03
N LEU A 99 -4.85 9.23 -1.15
CA LEU A 99 -6.28 9.38 -1.31
C LEU A 99 -6.57 10.57 -2.22
N VAL A 100 -7.13 10.28 -3.40
CA VAL A 100 -7.51 11.30 -4.39
C VAL A 100 -8.94 11.78 -4.13
N SER A 101 -9.84 10.86 -3.79
CA SER A 101 -11.21 11.13 -3.38
C SER A 101 -11.76 9.98 -2.53
N GLU A 102 -12.98 10.09 -2.01
CA GLU A 102 -13.61 9.01 -1.21
C GLU A 102 -13.65 7.65 -1.94
N SER A 103 -13.73 7.66 -3.28
CA SER A 103 -13.78 6.46 -4.12
C SER A 103 -12.51 6.19 -4.92
N GLU A 104 -11.46 7.00 -4.76
CA GLU A 104 -10.22 6.90 -5.56
C GLU A 104 -8.97 6.98 -4.70
N LEU A 105 -8.11 5.99 -4.88
CA LEU A 105 -6.76 5.94 -4.35
C LEU A 105 -5.77 5.87 -5.50
N GLN A 106 -4.53 6.23 -5.23
CA GLN A 106 -3.42 5.88 -6.09
C GLN A 106 -2.26 5.29 -5.30
N VAL A 107 -1.56 4.34 -5.92
CA VAL A 107 -0.28 3.84 -5.45
C VAL A 107 0.79 4.42 -6.36
N ILE A 108 1.66 5.25 -5.79
CA ILE A 108 2.78 5.85 -6.51
C ILE A 108 4.03 5.05 -6.17
N GLN A 109 4.64 4.42 -7.15
CA GLN A 109 5.93 3.74 -7.02
C GLN A 109 7.04 4.62 -7.55
N ARG A 110 8.16 4.71 -6.83
CA ARG A 110 9.33 5.49 -7.22
C ARG A 110 10.59 4.65 -7.11
N TRP A 111 11.42 4.67 -8.14
CA TRP A 111 12.70 3.96 -8.17
C TRP A 111 13.74 4.75 -8.94
N THR A 112 14.97 4.28 -8.92
CA THR A 112 16.07 4.82 -9.74
C THR A 112 16.30 3.87 -10.91
N GLY A 113 16.25 4.39 -12.13
CA GLY A 113 16.55 3.65 -13.35
C GLY A 113 18.03 3.25 -13.45
N GLU A 114 18.35 2.36 -14.38
CA GLU A 114 19.73 1.89 -14.60
C GLU A 114 20.71 3.02 -14.96
N ASP A 115 20.21 4.09 -15.57
CA ASP A 115 20.95 5.30 -15.92
C ASP A 115 21.08 6.31 -14.76
N GLY A 116 20.59 5.97 -13.56
CA GLY A 116 20.57 6.84 -12.40
C GLY A 116 19.43 7.86 -12.40
N SER A 117 18.54 7.86 -13.40
CA SER A 117 17.40 8.78 -13.46
C SER A 117 16.29 8.38 -12.48
N PRO A 118 15.57 9.35 -11.88
CA PRO A 118 14.38 9.04 -11.10
C PRO A 118 13.25 8.56 -12.04
N GLN A 119 12.57 7.51 -11.61
CA GLN A 119 11.45 6.90 -12.31
C GLN A 119 10.23 6.84 -11.40
N GLU A 120 9.04 6.95 -11.98
CA GLU A 120 7.77 6.93 -11.25
C GLU A 120 6.70 6.17 -12.05
N TYR A 121 5.85 5.44 -11.34
CA TYR A 121 4.65 4.83 -11.90
C TYR A 121 3.47 5.01 -10.94
N VAL A 122 2.30 5.32 -11.48
CA VAL A 122 1.08 5.56 -10.71
C VAL A 122 0.04 4.51 -11.05
N VAL A 123 -0.42 3.78 -10.04
CA VAL A 123 -1.47 2.78 -10.14
C VAL A 123 -2.76 3.37 -9.57
N PRO A 124 -3.76 3.70 -10.40
CA PRO A 124 -5.06 4.14 -9.89
C PRO A 124 -5.83 2.93 -9.31
N LEU A 125 -6.48 3.16 -8.18
CA LEU A 125 -7.37 2.23 -7.51
C LEU A 125 -8.74 2.88 -7.34
N ARG A 126 -9.80 2.18 -7.74
CA ARG A 126 -11.18 2.60 -7.58
C ARG A 126 -11.87 1.75 -6.52
N ARG A 127 -12.57 2.38 -5.59
CA ARG A 127 -13.33 1.68 -4.56
C ARG A 127 -14.50 0.89 -5.18
N LEU A 128 -14.77 -0.29 -4.62
CA LEU A 128 -15.89 -1.17 -5.00
C LEU A 128 -16.99 -1.21 -3.94
#